data_AF-A0A3S1BPZ2-F1
#
_entry.id   AF-A0A3S1BPZ2-F1
#
_cell.length_a   1.000
_cell.length_b   1.000
_cell.length_c   1.000
_cell.angle_alpha   90.00
_cell.angle_beta   90.00
_cell.angle_gamma   90.00
#
_symmetry.space_group_name_H-M   'P 1'
#
loop_
_entity.id
_entity.type
_entity.pdbx_description
1 polymer ?
#
loop_
_entity_poly.entity_id
_entity_poly.type
_entity_poly.pdbx_seq_one_letter_code
_entity_poly.pdbx_strand_id
1 'polypeptide(L)'
;MNILSTTPSPNILQQLANGSLDQGHNLTRAIRLWVLLHWLYSDQGQTALGDNFTYTDWRQAFFTVTHKDEKQTDIINHQDPDCACLKTTRQWLVELEVSIDEWQNSLQQHIPVYNSDLEKLVEEILKERLFAQVRKSLQSDLDLLVSKNCLQRVDNVPGRSKYYRRVDVLPLSTTSDNRGYETSLSNKKQAYLAGTLGMFSFLDPSLPLLAEEISEGEIDEDNHRVFLYADYVVPESSPIQDAVDEIQSDLQDIWDSGKIQPLLLTYHSAHQNQIYECVVYPVCIYFMERAKYLCAYGKTPKGDINWYKYRLDRIISQRLEILDWEDNRIPQLLRDQYKENQLPTPKTVNMKLKDAWGCDFYKEKTLMILRFEKNFHQNYIQGINIHQTFRAINYEKAKTLIRQNTPNSLHQHILPILDSRSNHDAYYQVYYRNTDYYVIRWLRALGSKVEVLLPWELRQEMLLELQNTWNLYK
;
A
#
# COMPACT_ATOMS: atom_id res chain seq x y z
N MET A 1 -29.29 -13.59 -24.82
CA MET A 1 -27.96 -13.27 -24.28
C MET A 1 -27.82 -11.77 -24.30
N ASN A 2 -27.56 -11.13 -23.15
CA ASN A 2 -27.32 -9.69 -23.13
C ASN A 2 -25.98 -9.42 -23.82
N ILE A 3 -26.06 -8.84 -25.01
CA ILE A 3 -24.91 -8.43 -25.81
C ILE A 3 -24.27 -7.27 -25.05
N LEU A 4 -23.01 -7.45 -24.62
CA LEU A 4 -22.17 -6.37 -24.14
C LEU A 4 -22.22 -5.24 -25.18
N SER A 5 -22.56 -4.02 -24.74
CA SER A 5 -22.60 -2.84 -25.62
C SER A 5 -21.35 -2.80 -26.49
N THR A 6 -21.51 -2.65 -27.80
CA THR A 6 -20.42 -2.63 -28.79
C THR A 6 -19.41 -1.53 -28.51
N THR A 7 -19.81 -0.46 -27.83
CA THR A 7 -18.91 0.64 -27.44
C THR A 7 -18.63 0.66 -25.94
N PRO A 8 -17.37 0.88 -25.52
CA PRO A 8 -16.97 1.07 -24.12
C PRO A 8 -17.40 2.47 -23.63
N SER A 9 -18.70 2.65 -23.40
CA SER A 9 -19.24 3.92 -22.92
C SER A 9 -18.62 4.32 -21.56
N PRO A 10 -18.51 5.61 -21.24
CA PRO A 10 -17.98 6.06 -19.96
C PRO A 10 -18.67 5.41 -18.75
N ASN A 11 -19.99 5.18 -18.83
CA ASN A 11 -20.75 4.50 -17.76
C ASN A 11 -20.32 3.05 -17.57
N ILE A 12 -20.12 2.31 -18.66
CA ILE A 12 -19.64 0.91 -18.60
C ILE A 12 -18.21 0.87 -18.05
N LEU A 13 -17.34 1.76 -18.53
CA LEU A 13 -15.97 1.85 -18.03
C LEU A 13 -15.93 2.23 -16.55
N GLN A 14 -16.84 3.10 -16.10
CA GLN A 14 -16.94 3.51 -14.70
C GLN A 14 -17.43 2.37 -13.80
N GLN A 15 -18.32 1.50 -14.29
CA GLN A 15 -18.75 0.28 -13.60
C GLN A 15 -17.62 -0.76 -13.49
N LEU A 16 -16.75 -0.83 -14.50
CA LEU A 16 -15.59 -1.73 -14.53
C LEU A 16 -14.37 -1.17 -13.78
N ALA A 17 -14.28 0.15 -13.60
CA ALA A 17 -13.20 0.78 -12.86
C ALA A 17 -13.33 0.57 -11.34
N ASN A 18 -12.20 0.64 -10.65
CA ASN A 18 -12.09 0.62 -9.18
C ASN A 18 -11.77 2.01 -8.61
N GLY A 19 -12.32 3.04 -9.24
CA GLY A 19 -12.03 4.43 -8.92
C GLY A 19 -12.54 5.35 -10.02
N SER A 20 -12.21 6.63 -9.92
CA SER A 20 -12.60 7.61 -10.93
C SER A 20 -11.81 7.41 -12.23
N LEU A 21 -12.50 7.56 -13.36
CA LEU A 21 -11.93 7.43 -14.72
C LEU A 21 -10.98 8.56 -15.12
N ASP A 22 -10.94 9.67 -14.36
CA ASP A 22 -9.98 10.76 -14.56
C ASP A 22 -8.53 10.34 -14.26
N GLN A 23 -8.34 9.19 -13.60
CA GLN A 23 -7.02 8.58 -13.39
C GLN A 23 -6.68 7.63 -14.53
N GLY A 24 -5.61 7.93 -15.28
CA GLY A 24 -5.21 7.18 -16.48
C GLY A 24 -5.08 5.67 -16.29
N HIS A 25 -4.52 5.22 -15.15
CA HIS A 25 -4.37 3.78 -14.87
C HIS A 25 -5.73 3.06 -14.67
N ASN A 26 -6.72 3.74 -14.07
CA ASN A 26 -8.07 3.19 -13.91
C ASN A 26 -8.77 3.10 -15.26
N LEU A 27 -8.60 4.11 -16.12
CA LEU A 27 -9.14 4.11 -17.47
C LEU A 27 -8.52 2.98 -18.32
N THR A 28 -7.19 2.85 -18.35
CA THR A 28 -6.50 1.74 -19.04
C THR A 28 -7.00 0.38 -18.56
N ARG A 29 -7.10 0.18 -17.24
CA ARG A 29 -7.57 -1.09 -16.67
C ARG A 29 -9.04 -1.36 -17.02
N ALA A 30 -9.91 -0.36 -16.93
CA ALA A 30 -11.32 -0.50 -17.29
C ALA A 30 -11.51 -0.90 -18.76
N ILE A 31 -10.72 -0.29 -19.67
CA ILE A 31 -10.73 -0.66 -21.09
C ILE A 31 -10.27 -2.11 -21.27
N ARG A 32 -9.21 -2.52 -20.57
CA ARG A 32 -8.73 -3.91 -20.62
C ARG A 32 -9.78 -4.92 -20.14
N LEU A 33 -10.48 -4.63 -19.05
CA LEU A 33 -11.57 -5.46 -18.53
C LEU A 33 -12.73 -5.54 -19.53
N TRP A 34 -13.06 -4.42 -20.17
CA TRP A 34 -14.09 -4.37 -21.21
C TRP A 34 -13.71 -5.25 -22.41
N VAL A 35 -12.48 -5.14 -22.92
CA VAL A 35 -11.98 -6.00 -24.01
C VAL A 35 -11.98 -7.47 -23.59
N LEU A 36 -11.55 -7.76 -22.36
CA LEU A 36 -11.53 -9.12 -21.80
C LEU A 36 -12.94 -9.72 -21.74
N LEU A 37 -13.93 -8.95 -21.31
CA LEU A 37 -15.33 -9.37 -21.30
C LEU A 37 -15.88 -9.58 -22.71
N HIS A 38 -15.60 -8.66 -23.64
CA HIS A 38 -15.98 -8.84 -25.05
C HIS A 38 -15.45 -10.16 -25.61
N TRP A 39 -14.18 -10.46 -25.36
CA TRP A 39 -13.58 -11.71 -25.81
C TRP A 39 -14.21 -12.93 -25.11
N LEU A 40 -14.33 -12.93 -23.79
CA LEU A 40 -14.86 -14.06 -23.00
C LEU A 40 -16.28 -14.46 -23.41
N TYR A 41 -17.11 -13.47 -23.72
CA TYR A 41 -18.52 -13.65 -24.08
C TYR A 41 -18.78 -13.76 -25.60
N SER A 42 -17.76 -13.51 -26.43
CA SER A 42 -17.83 -13.73 -27.88
C SER A 42 -17.93 -15.21 -28.25
N ASP A 43 -18.34 -15.50 -29.48
CA ASP A 43 -18.33 -16.86 -30.04
C ASP A 43 -16.94 -17.51 -29.98
N GLN A 44 -15.88 -16.71 -30.16
CA GLN A 44 -14.50 -17.18 -30.05
C GLN A 44 -14.17 -17.63 -28.62
N GLY A 45 -14.50 -16.82 -27.61
CA GLY A 45 -14.29 -17.18 -26.21
C GLY A 45 -15.18 -18.34 -25.76
N GLN A 46 -16.41 -18.44 -26.26
CA GLN A 46 -17.30 -19.57 -26.00
C GLN A 46 -16.81 -20.87 -26.61
N THR A 47 -16.22 -20.82 -27.80
CA THR A 47 -15.66 -22.00 -28.47
C THR A 47 -14.33 -22.42 -27.86
N ALA A 48 -13.48 -21.46 -27.48
CA ALA A 48 -12.13 -21.74 -26.98
C ALA A 48 -12.09 -22.16 -25.50
N LEU A 49 -13.07 -21.77 -24.70
CA LEU A 49 -13.14 -22.08 -23.27
C LEU A 49 -14.44 -22.80 -22.92
N GLY A 50 -14.34 -23.87 -22.14
CA GLY A 50 -15.49 -24.53 -21.52
C GLY A 50 -16.20 -23.64 -20.50
N ASP A 51 -17.34 -24.13 -19.99
CA ASP A 51 -18.17 -23.39 -19.00
C ASP A 51 -17.41 -23.00 -17.74
N ASN A 52 -16.44 -23.85 -17.35
CA ASN A 52 -15.50 -23.57 -16.29
C ASN A 52 -14.09 -23.54 -16.89
N PHE A 53 -13.31 -22.52 -16.57
CA PHE A 53 -11.94 -22.36 -17.06
C PHE A 53 -11.02 -21.80 -15.98
N THR A 54 -9.74 -22.11 -16.07
CA THR A 54 -8.69 -21.51 -15.24
C THR A 54 -8.03 -20.35 -15.97
N TYR A 55 -7.20 -19.59 -15.25
CA TYR A 55 -6.31 -18.61 -15.88
C TYR A 55 -5.45 -19.24 -16.99
N THR A 56 -4.96 -20.45 -16.77
CA THR A 56 -4.08 -21.14 -17.74
C THR A 56 -4.83 -21.46 -19.03
N ASP A 57 -6.08 -21.92 -18.92
CA ASP A 57 -6.94 -22.20 -20.07
C ASP A 57 -7.21 -20.92 -20.87
N TRP A 58 -7.60 -19.85 -20.17
CA TRP A 58 -7.80 -18.53 -20.78
C TRP A 58 -6.53 -18.02 -21.48
N ARG A 59 -5.38 -18.07 -20.80
CA ARG A 59 -4.09 -17.62 -21.34
C ARG A 59 -3.71 -18.37 -22.61
N GLN A 60 -3.91 -19.69 -22.64
CA GLN A 60 -3.61 -20.52 -23.82
C GLN A 60 -4.55 -20.22 -25.00
N ALA A 61 -5.80 -19.87 -24.71
CA ALA A 61 -6.79 -19.52 -25.72
C ALA A 61 -6.65 -18.07 -26.25
N PHE A 62 -6.18 -17.15 -25.39
CA PHE A 62 -6.15 -15.71 -25.68
C PHE A 62 -4.82 -15.24 -26.27
N PHE A 63 -3.69 -15.82 -25.84
CA PHE A 63 -2.36 -15.48 -26.33
C PHE A 63 -1.81 -16.54 -27.28
N THR A 64 -0.76 -16.19 -28.04
CA THR A 64 -0.06 -17.17 -28.87
C THR A 64 0.81 -18.10 -28.01
N VAL A 65 1.17 -19.25 -28.58
CA VAL A 65 1.97 -20.29 -27.88
C VAL A 65 3.35 -19.81 -27.42
N THR A 66 3.88 -18.74 -28.02
CA THR A 66 5.19 -18.16 -27.70
C THR A 66 5.13 -17.17 -26.53
N HIS A 67 3.92 -16.80 -26.08
CA HIS A 67 3.70 -15.81 -25.03
C HIS A 67 4.22 -16.29 -23.67
N LYS A 68 4.90 -15.38 -22.96
CA LYS A 68 5.40 -15.56 -21.59
C LYS A 68 5.05 -14.33 -20.77
N ASP A 69 4.43 -14.57 -19.62
CA ASP A 69 3.85 -13.58 -18.71
C ASP A 69 4.41 -13.70 -17.28
N GLU A 70 5.47 -14.50 -17.09
CA GLU A 70 6.12 -14.70 -15.80
C GLU A 70 6.94 -13.48 -15.36
N LYS A 71 7.57 -12.79 -16.32
CA LYS A 71 8.42 -11.63 -16.06
C LYS A 71 8.05 -10.47 -16.97
N GLN A 72 8.16 -9.25 -16.44
CA GLN A 72 7.94 -8.03 -17.21
C GLN A 72 8.88 -7.93 -18.43
N THR A 73 10.11 -8.41 -18.29
CA THR A 73 11.09 -8.46 -19.39
C THR A 73 10.66 -9.36 -20.54
N ASP A 74 9.95 -10.45 -20.25
CA ASP A 74 9.50 -11.40 -21.28
C ASP A 74 8.38 -10.79 -22.13
N ILE A 75 7.52 -10.00 -21.49
CA ILE A 75 6.39 -9.32 -22.11
C ILE A 75 6.86 -8.12 -22.95
N ILE A 76 7.74 -7.28 -22.40
CA ILE A 76 8.27 -6.09 -23.11
C ILE A 76 9.01 -6.50 -24.39
N ASN A 77 9.80 -7.57 -24.31
CA ASN A 77 10.63 -8.03 -25.42
C ASN A 77 9.91 -8.99 -26.36
N HIS A 78 8.63 -9.30 -26.14
CA HIS A 78 7.87 -10.20 -26.99
C HIS A 78 7.75 -9.65 -28.42
N GLN A 79 7.89 -10.50 -29.44
CA GLN A 79 7.97 -10.09 -30.85
C GLN A 79 6.94 -10.77 -31.76
N ASP A 80 6.05 -11.59 -31.21
CA ASP A 80 5.04 -12.29 -32.01
C ASP A 80 3.89 -11.33 -32.38
N PRO A 81 3.78 -10.90 -33.65
CA PRO A 81 2.84 -9.85 -34.07
C PRO A 81 1.38 -10.27 -33.91
N ASP A 82 1.10 -11.57 -33.88
CA ASP A 82 -0.26 -12.12 -33.75
C ASP A 82 -0.68 -12.23 -32.27
N CYS A 83 0.23 -11.96 -31.34
CA CYS A 83 -0.05 -12.07 -29.91
C CYS A 83 -0.87 -10.90 -29.39
N ALA A 84 -1.95 -11.21 -28.66
CA ALA A 84 -2.82 -10.25 -28.01
C ALA A 84 -2.08 -9.24 -27.08
N CYS A 85 -0.90 -9.60 -26.56
CA CYS A 85 -0.11 -8.70 -25.70
C CYS A 85 0.62 -7.59 -26.47
N LEU A 86 0.77 -7.70 -27.80
CA LEU A 86 1.35 -6.64 -28.63
C LEU A 86 0.31 -5.66 -29.18
N LYS A 87 -0.97 -6.05 -29.16
CA LYS A 87 -2.06 -5.19 -29.62
C LYS A 87 -2.21 -3.95 -28.74
N THR A 88 -2.21 -2.79 -29.37
CA THR A 88 -2.46 -1.53 -28.69
C THR A 88 -3.94 -1.35 -28.39
N THR A 89 -4.27 -0.47 -27.45
CA THR A 89 -5.65 -0.07 -27.17
C THR A 89 -6.37 0.38 -28.44
N ARG A 90 -5.70 1.16 -29.29
CA ARG A 90 -6.25 1.60 -30.59
C ARG A 90 -6.65 0.41 -31.47
N GLN A 91 -5.79 -0.62 -31.56
CA GLN A 91 -6.08 -1.80 -32.37
C GLN A 91 -7.27 -2.59 -31.82
N TRP A 92 -7.36 -2.76 -30.50
CA TRP A 92 -8.50 -3.43 -29.86
C TRP A 92 -9.82 -2.71 -30.12
N LEU A 93 -9.85 -1.39 -29.99
CA LEU A 93 -11.06 -0.60 -30.23
C LEU A 93 -11.51 -0.72 -31.69
N VAL A 94 -10.58 -0.64 -32.66
CA VAL A 94 -10.90 -0.79 -34.08
C VAL A 94 -11.40 -2.19 -34.43
N GLU A 95 -10.77 -3.24 -33.88
CA GLU A 95 -11.19 -4.64 -34.09
C GLU A 95 -12.59 -4.91 -33.52
N LEU A 96 -12.98 -4.20 -32.46
CA LEU A 96 -14.31 -4.30 -31.83
C LEU A 96 -15.30 -3.26 -32.40
N GLU A 97 -15.00 -2.71 -33.59
CA GLU A 97 -15.87 -1.78 -34.33
C GLU A 97 -16.21 -0.48 -33.55
N VAL A 98 -15.32 -0.04 -32.66
CA VAL A 98 -15.48 1.21 -31.91
C VAL A 98 -14.91 2.38 -32.72
N SER A 99 -15.76 3.36 -33.01
CA SER A 99 -15.32 4.65 -33.56
C SER A 99 -14.52 5.42 -32.51
N ILE A 100 -13.21 5.59 -32.77
CA ILE A 100 -12.29 6.24 -31.82
C ILE A 100 -12.72 7.68 -31.56
N ASP A 101 -13.05 8.43 -32.62
CA ASP A 101 -13.43 9.85 -32.49
C ASP A 101 -14.72 10.01 -31.67
N GLU A 102 -15.72 9.14 -31.89
CA GLU A 102 -16.97 9.16 -31.13
C GLU A 102 -16.75 8.77 -29.66
N TRP A 103 -15.92 7.75 -29.43
CA TRP A 103 -15.57 7.29 -28.08
C TRP A 103 -14.79 8.36 -27.30
N GLN A 104 -13.80 8.99 -27.92
CA GLN A 104 -13.05 10.11 -27.34
C GLN A 104 -13.97 11.26 -26.96
N ASN A 105 -14.85 11.69 -27.88
CA ASN A 105 -15.83 12.74 -27.62
C ASN A 105 -16.78 12.39 -26.45
N SER A 106 -17.22 11.13 -26.37
CA SER A 106 -18.08 10.65 -25.27
C SER A 106 -17.37 10.71 -23.92
N LEU A 107 -16.09 10.33 -23.85
CA LEU A 107 -15.28 10.41 -22.63
C LEU A 107 -15.04 11.85 -22.18
N GLN A 108 -14.74 12.75 -23.12
CA GLN A 108 -14.54 14.18 -22.81
C GLN A 108 -15.78 14.83 -22.20
N GLN A 109 -16.98 14.44 -22.63
CA GLN A 109 -18.23 14.96 -22.06
C GLN A 109 -18.49 14.49 -20.63
N HIS A 110 -17.94 13.34 -20.21
CA HIS A 110 -18.20 12.74 -18.91
C HIS A 110 -17.10 12.99 -17.87
N ILE A 111 -15.88 13.36 -18.30
CA ILE A 111 -14.74 13.60 -17.41
C ILE A 111 -14.47 15.12 -17.32
N PRO A 112 -14.85 15.80 -16.20
CA PRO A 112 -14.66 17.24 -16.05
C PRO A 112 -13.20 17.58 -15.72
N VAL A 113 -12.35 17.71 -16.74
CA VAL A 113 -10.95 18.14 -16.63
C VAL A 113 -10.67 19.23 -17.68
N TYR A 114 -9.71 20.13 -17.41
CA TYR A 114 -9.26 21.14 -18.37
C TYR A 114 -8.84 20.47 -19.70
N ASN A 115 -9.55 20.79 -20.79
CA ASN A 115 -9.55 20.07 -22.08
C ASN A 115 -8.17 19.68 -22.66
N SER A 116 -7.08 20.39 -22.38
CA SER A 116 -5.78 20.14 -23.03
C SER A 116 -4.98 18.95 -22.48
N ASP A 117 -5.25 18.49 -21.25
CA ASP A 117 -4.49 17.39 -20.64
C ASP A 117 -5.15 16.02 -20.87
N LEU A 118 -6.47 15.99 -21.07
CA LEU A 118 -7.24 14.77 -21.33
C LEU A 118 -6.97 14.20 -22.73
N GLU A 119 -6.90 15.05 -23.76
CA GLU A 119 -6.58 14.61 -25.13
C GLU A 119 -5.21 13.93 -25.19
N LYS A 120 -4.21 14.51 -24.53
CA LYS A 120 -2.87 13.91 -24.44
C LYS A 120 -2.90 12.58 -23.70
N LEU A 121 -3.61 12.52 -22.58
CA LEU A 121 -3.74 11.27 -21.81
C LEU A 121 -4.38 10.16 -22.65
N VAL A 122 -5.47 10.47 -23.35
CA VAL A 122 -6.18 9.50 -24.19
C VAL A 122 -5.31 9.04 -25.37
N GLU A 123 -4.57 9.95 -26.00
CA GLU A 123 -3.62 9.57 -27.06
C GLU A 123 -2.47 8.68 -26.55
N GLU A 124 -2.01 8.87 -25.31
CA GLU A 124 -1.04 7.96 -24.69
C GLU A 124 -1.67 6.59 -24.41
N ILE A 125 -2.88 6.54 -23.84
CA ILE A 125 -3.62 5.29 -23.58
C ILE A 125 -3.87 4.52 -24.87
N LEU A 126 -4.16 5.20 -25.98
CA LEU A 126 -4.38 4.57 -27.28
C LEU A 126 -3.15 3.82 -27.81
N LYS A 127 -1.94 4.22 -27.38
CA LYS A 127 -0.67 3.56 -27.74
C LYS A 127 -0.30 2.42 -26.79
N GLU A 128 -0.93 2.34 -25.62
CA GLU A 128 -0.61 1.32 -24.62
C GLU A 128 -0.99 -0.09 -25.10
N ARG A 129 -0.20 -1.07 -24.69
CA ARG A 129 -0.48 -2.50 -24.91
C ARG A 129 -1.25 -3.03 -23.71
N LEU A 130 -2.57 -3.08 -23.81
CA LEU A 130 -3.47 -3.40 -22.68
C LEU A 130 -3.04 -4.69 -21.96
N PHE A 131 -2.79 -5.76 -22.71
CA PHE A 131 -2.48 -7.09 -22.18
C PHE A 131 -0.97 -7.36 -22.06
N ALA A 132 -0.11 -6.35 -22.22
CA ALA A 132 1.32 -6.46 -21.90
C ALA A 132 1.54 -6.40 -20.37
N GLN A 133 1.01 -7.39 -19.66
CA GLN A 133 0.95 -7.44 -18.21
C GLN A 133 1.42 -8.80 -17.69
N VAL A 134 1.99 -8.83 -16.49
CA VAL A 134 2.39 -10.08 -15.84
C VAL A 134 1.18 -10.91 -15.42
N ARG A 135 1.40 -12.22 -15.28
CA ARG A 135 0.39 -13.20 -14.87
C ARG A 135 -0.46 -12.74 -13.69
N LYS A 136 0.18 -12.20 -12.64
CA LYS A 136 -0.52 -11.75 -11.44
C LYS A 136 -1.52 -10.62 -11.72
N SER A 137 -1.17 -9.68 -12.59
CA SER A 137 -2.05 -8.57 -12.98
C SER A 137 -3.24 -9.06 -13.80
N LEU A 138 -3.01 -9.95 -14.77
CA LEU A 138 -4.08 -10.52 -15.59
C LEU A 138 -5.00 -11.45 -14.80
N GLN A 139 -4.45 -12.21 -13.84
CA GLN A 139 -5.25 -13.02 -12.93
C GLN A 139 -6.06 -12.15 -11.97
N SER A 140 -5.49 -11.04 -11.49
CA SER A 140 -6.23 -10.05 -10.69
C SER A 140 -7.38 -9.42 -11.48
N ASP A 141 -7.25 -9.24 -12.80
CA ASP A 141 -8.35 -8.76 -13.62
C ASP A 141 -9.52 -9.76 -13.68
N LEU A 142 -9.25 -11.07 -13.75
CA LEU A 142 -10.31 -12.08 -13.63
C LEU A 142 -10.94 -12.09 -12.24
N ASP A 143 -10.14 -11.94 -11.18
CA ASP A 143 -10.64 -11.84 -9.80
C ASP A 143 -11.51 -10.58 -9.61
N LEU A 144 -11.15 -9.46 -10.26
CA LEU A 144 -11.95 -8.24 -10.27
C LEU A 144 -13.26 -8.42 -11.04
N LEU A 145 -13.25 -9.14 -12.16
CA LEU A 145 -14.51 -9.49 -12.85
C LEU A 145 -15.41 -10.37 -11.97
N VAL A 146 -14.85 -11.20 -11.09
CA VAL A 146 -15.63 -11.94 -10.09
C VAL A 146 -16.25 -10.99 -9.06
N SER A 147 -15.48 -10.04 -8.51
CA SER A 147 -16.03 -9.08 -7.53
C SER A 147 -17.09 -8.15 -8.12
N LYS A 148 -17.01 -7.84 -9.42
CA LYS A 148 -18.04 -7.11 -10.19
C LYS A 148 -19.20 -8.00 -10.66
N ASN A 149 -19.29 -9.25 -10.21
CA ASN A 149 -20.30 -10.23 -10.62
C ASN A 149 -20.37 -10.47 -12.14
N CYS A 150 -19.31 -10.15 -12.88
CA CYS A 150 -19.18 -10.42 -14.31
C CYS A 150 -18.64 -11.82 -14.60
N LEU A 151 -18.07 -12.47 -13.58
CA LEU A 151 -17.69 -13.89 -13.54
C LEU A 151 -18.09 -14.47 -12.18
N GLN A 152 -18.13 -15.79 -12.08
CA GLN A 152 -18.31 -16.53 -10.83
C GLN A 152 -17.07 -17.38 -10.54
N ARG A 153 -16.73 -17.49 -9.26
CA ARG A 153 -15.71 -18.42 -8.77
C ARG A 153 -16.36 -19.77 -8.44
N VAL A 154 -15.71 -20.86 -8.84
CA VAL A 154 -16.20 -22.22 -8.58
C VAL A 154 -15.36 -22.86 -7.47
N ASP A 155 -15.92 -22.97 -6.26
CA ASP A 155 -15.16 -23.35 -5.06
C ASP A 155 -15.13 -24.87 -4.75
N ASN A 156 -15.57 -25.73 -5.67
CA ASN A 156 -15.72 -27.17 -5.44
C ASN A 156 -14.81 -28.07 -6.30
N VAL A 157 -13.69 -27.54 -6.82
CA VAL A 157 -12.77 -28.32 -7.65
C VAL A 157 -11.49 -28.66 -6.87
N PRO A 158 -11.10 -29.94 -6.74
CA PRO A 158 -9.87 -30.32 -6.05
C PRO A 158 -8.64 -29.81 -6.83
N GLY A 159 -7.80 -29.02 -6.17
CA GLY A 159 -6.57 -28.45 -6.73
C GLY A 159 -6.27 -27.04 -6.22
N ARG A 160 -5.09 -26.50 -6.59
CA ARG A 160 -4.67 -25.12 -6.24
C ARG A 160 -5.10 -24.06 -7.26
N SER A 161 -5.67 -24.46 -8.39
CA SER A 161 -6.06 -23.55 -9.48
C SER A 161 -7.41 -22.89 -9.20
N LYS A 162 -7.50 -21.58 -9.38
CA LYS A 162 -8.79 -20.85 -9.36
C LYS A 162 -9.56 -21.17 -10.64
N TYR A 163 -10.82 -21.56 -10.48
CA TYR A 163 -11.75 -21.80 -11.59
C TYR A 163 -12.76 -20.66 -11.68
N TYR A 164 -12.93 -20.15 -12.89
CA TYR A 164 -13.85 -19.09 -13.25
C TYR A 164 -14.96 -19.66 -14.14
N ARG A 165 -16.15 -19.09 -14.01
CA ARG A 165 -17.33 -19.40 -14.83
C ARG A 165 -17.97 -18.10 -15.31
N ARG A 166 -18.43 -18.09 -16.56
CA ARG A 166 -19.23 -16.98 -17.12
C ARG A 166 -20.62 -16.94 -16.47
N VAL A 167 -21.15 -15.74 -16.27
CA VAL A 167 -22.53 -15.55 -15.81
C VAL A 167 -23.46 -15.44 -17.01
N ASP A 168 -24.69 -15.94 -16.89
CA ASP A 168 -25.65 -15.88 -18.00
C ASP A 168 -26.09 -14.44 -18.34
N VAL A 169 -26.05 -13.55 -17.34
CA VAL A 169 -26.45 -12.15 -17.45
C VAL A 169 -25.39 -11.27 -16.81
N LEU A 170 -24.75 -10.43 -17.62
CA LEU A 170 -23.80 -9.45 -17.13
C LEU A 170 -24.52 -8.32 -16.38
N PRO A 171 -24.01 -7.90 -15.21
CA PRO A 171 -24.62 -6.83 -14.39
C PRO A 171 -24.27 -5.42 -14.90
N LEU A 172 -23.91 -5.27 -16.19
CA LEU A 172 -23.54 -4.00 -16.80
C LEU A 172 -24.78 -3.37 -17.44
N SER A 173 -25.31 -2.30 -16.85
CA SER A 173 -26.49 -1.60 -17.39
C SER A 173 -26.10 -0.39 -18.23
N THR A 174 -26.74 -0.25 -19.39
CA THR A 174 -26.66 0.93 -20.28
C THR A 174 -27.66 2.02 -19.91
N THR A 175 -28.66 1.74 -19.06
CA THR A 175 -29.68 2.72 -18.68
C THR A 175 -29.17 3.59 -17.54
N SER A 176 -29.13 4.90 -17.80
CA SER A 176 -28.92 5.95 -16.80
C SER A 176 -30.11 6.00 -15.83
N ASP A 177 -30.18 5.06 -14.90
CA ASP A 177 -30.92 5.33 -13.67
C ASP A 177 -30.08 6.33 -12.89
N ASN A 178 -30.58 7.56 -12.85
CA ASN A 178 -30.26 8.57 -11.84
C ASN A 178 -30.66 8.06 -10.45
N ARG A 179 -30.10 6.94 -10.00
CA ARG A 179 -29.81 6.76 -8.59
C ARG A 179 -28.57 7.58 -8.38
N GLY A 180 -28.76 8.78 -7.84
CA GLY A 180 -27.65 9.53 -7.28
C GLY A 180 -26.91 8.61 -6.34
N TYR A 181 -25.78 8.06 -6.80
CA TYR A 181 -24.72 7.66 -5.91
C TYR A 181 -24.28 8.97 -5.27
N GLU A 182 -24.89 9.29 -4.12
CA GLU A 182 -24.28 10.21 -3.18
C GLU A 182 -22.90 9.62 -2.88
N THR A 183 -21.90 10.12 -3.59
CA THR A 183 -20.50 9.97 -3.22
C THR A 183 -20.36 10.65 -1.86
N SER A 184 -20.51 9.87 -0.78
CA SER A 184 -20.37 10.35 0.60
C SER A 184 -18.91 10.51 1.03
N LEU A 185 -18.02 10.83 0.10
CA LEU A 185 -16.69 11.35 0.43
C LEU A 185 -16.63 12.81 0.03
N SER A 186 -16.39 13.69 1.00
CA SER A 186 -16.08 15.08 0.69
C SER A 186 -14.81 15.15 -0.17
N ASN A 187 -14.77 16.11 -1.11
CA ASN A 187 -13.63 16.35 -1.99
C ASN A 187 -12.28 16.48 -1.24
N LYS A 188 -12.31 16.79 0.07
CA LYS A 188 -11.11 16.80 0.94
C LYS A 188 -10.62 15.39 1.33
N LYS A 189 -11.51 14.41 1.53
CA LYS A 189 -11.13 13.02 1.83
C LYS A 189 -10.59 12.31 0.59
N GLN A 190 -11.18 12.59 -0.58
CA GLN A 190 -10.66 12.10 -1.87
C GLN A 190 -9.30 12.71 -2.21
N ALA A 191 -9.10 14.02 -1.98
CA ALA A 191 -7.79 14.66 -2.18
C ALA A 191 -6.71 14.17 -1.18
N TYR A 192 -7.10 13.78 0.04
CA TYR A 192 -6.18 13.19 1.02
C TYR A 192 -5.78 11.76 0.64
N LEU A 193 -6.74 10.91 0.25
CA LEU A 193 -6.47 9.56 -0.27
C LEU A 193 -5.69 9.60 -1.58
N ALA A 194 -6.08 10.45 -2.53
CA ALA A 194 -5.37 10.65 -3.79
C ALA A 194 -3.98 11.30 -3.62
N GLY A 195 -3.79 12.17 -2.62
CA GLY A 195 -2.47 12.73 -2.29
C GLY A 195 -1.57 11.72 -1.59
N THR A 196 -2.14 10.85 -0.76
CA THR A 196 -1.40 9.80 -0.03
C THR A 196 -1.10 8.59 -0.93
N LEU A 197 -1.99 8.23 -1.86
CA LEU A 197 -1.85 7.11 -2.81
C LEU A 197 -1.20 7.55 -4.15
N GLY A 198 -1.36 8.80 -4.55
CA GLY A 198 -0.73 9.36 -5.75
C GLY A 198 0.80 9.36 -5.67
N MET A 199 1.37 9.48 -4.46
CA MET A 199 2.81 9.32 -4.21
C MET A 199 3.32 7.86 -4.26
N PHE A 200 2.46 6.86 -4.47
CA PHE A 200 2.86 5.44 -4.52
C PHE A 200 2.29 4.68 -5.73
N SER A 201 1.42 5.31 -6.53
CA SER A 201 0.77 4.75 -7.72
C SER A 201 1.74 4.26 -8.82
N PHE A 202 3.01 4.69 -8.77
CA PHE A 202 4.05 4.31 -9.73
C PHE A 202 4.78 2.99 -9.39
N LEU A 203 4.43 2.29 -8.30
CA LEU A 203 5.21 1.15 -7.79
C LEU A 203 4.59 -0.25 -8.00
N ASP A 204 3.25 -0.42 -8.07
CA ASP A 204 2.59 -1.71 -8.43
C ASP A 204 1.06 -1.57 -8.69
N PRO A 205 0.48 -2.20 -9.74
CA PRO A 205 -0.96 -2.39 -9.94
C PRO A 205 -1.71 -3.27 -8.89
N SER A 206 -1.04 -3.87 -7.90
CA SER A 206 -1.67 -4.62 -6.80
C SER A 206 -2.06 -3.77 -5.57
N LEU A 207 -1.56 -2.53 -5.49
CA LEU A 207 -1.90 -1.57 -4.43
C LEU A 207 -3.39 -1.17 -4.36
N PRO A 208 -4.13 -1.09 -5.48
CA PRO A 208 -5.58 -0.95 -5.45
C PRO A 208 -6.31 -2.11 -4.73
N LEU A 209 -5.74 -3.32 -4.70
CA LEU A 209 -6.35 -4.47 -4.01
C LEU A 209 -6.21 -4.37 -2.48
N LEU A 210 -5.16 -3.71 -1.97
CA LEU A 210 -5.02 -3.39 -0.55
C LEU A 210 -5.90 -2.20 -0.14
N ALA A 211 -6.28 -1.35 -1.10
CA ALA A 211 -7.28 -0.31 -0.90
C ALA A 211 -8.72 -0.87 -0.90
N GLU A 212 -8.97 -2.07 -1.48
CA GLU A 212 -10.29 -2.72 -1.51
C GLU A 212 -10.74 -3.28 -0.14
N GLU A 213 -9.84 -3.54 0.81
CA GLU A 213 -10.23 -3.84 2.21
C GLU A 213 -10.75 -2.59 2.96
N ILE A 214 -10.65 -1.40 2.35
CA ILE A 214 -11.16 -0.13 2.86
C ILE A 214 -12.50 0.16 2.15
N SER A 215 -13.51 -0.68 2.36
CA SER A 215 -14.83 -0.52 1.75
C SER A 215 -15.77 0.38 2.57
N GLU A 216 -16.23 1.45 1.91
CA GLU A 216 -17.57 2.08 1.89
C GLU A 216 -18.34 2.44 3.18
N GLY A 217 -17.87 2.12 4.38
CA GLY A 217 -18.42 2.60 5.64
C GLY A 217 -17.68 3.81 6.20
N GLU A 218 -18.26 4.51 7.21
CA GLU A 218 -17.42 5.26 8.15
C GLU A 218 -16.30 4.33 8.60
N ILE A 219 -15.04 4.73 8.39
CA ILE A 219 -13.88 3.93 8.81
C ILE A 219 -14.02 3.74 10.32
N ASP A 220 -14.46 2.55 10.71
CA ASP A 220 -14.39 2.12 12.09
C ASP A 220 -12.92 1.92 12.40
N GLU A 221 -12.28 3.01 12.84
CA GLU A 221 -10.87 2.99 13.21
C GLU A 221 -10.60 1.89 14.26
N ASP A 222 -11.60 1.49 15.05
CA ASP A 222 -11.47 0.45 16.07
C ASP A 222 -11.39 -0.98 15.50
N ASN A 223 -11.77 -1.19 14.22
CA ASN A 223 -11.76 -2.51 13.59
C ASN A 223 -10.88 -2.64 12.33
N HIS A 224 -10.32 -1.55 11.80
CA HIS A 224 -9.52 -1.56 10.56
C HIS A 224 -8.05 -1.99 10.78
N ARG A 225 -7.62 -3.17 10.28
CA ARG A 225 -6.39 -3.88 10.73
C ARG A 225 -5.20 -3.91 9.77
N VAL A 226 -5.22 -3.18 8.66
CA VAL A 226 -4.10 -3.15 7.69
C VAL A 226 -3.72 -1.71 7.36
N PHE A 227 -2.46 -1.34 7.56
CA PHE A 227 -1.95 0.00 7.22
C PHE A 227 -0.70 -0.10 6.32
N LEU A 228 -0.63 0.76 5.30
CA LEU A 228 0.39 0.74 4.25
C LEU A 228 1.39 1.91 4.38
N TYR A 229 2.68 1.60 4.38
CA TYR A 229 3.77 2.57 4.20
C TYR A 229 4.87 1.94 3.34
N ALA A 230 5.05 2.42 2.11
CA ALA A 230 5.78 1.68 1.09
C ALA A 230 7.00 2.45 0.54
N ASP A 231 8.20 2.02 0.90
CA ASP A 231 9.37 2.04 0.00
C ASP A 231 9.44 0.66 -0.65
N TYR A 232 8.96 0.51 -1.89
CA TYR A 232 8.71 -0.81 -2.50
C TYR A 232 9.79 -1.27 -3.49
N VAL A 233 10.29 -2.49 -3.29
CA VAL A 233 10.80 -3.40 -4.34
C VAL A 233 10.41 -4.82 -3.91
N VAL A 234 9.80 -5.58 -4.82
CA VAL A 234 9.36 -6.97 -4.59
C VAL A 234 10.55 -7.91 -4.41
N PRO A 235 10.63 -8.71 -3.33
CA PRO A 235 11.44 -9.92 -3.33
C PRO A 235 10.79 -10.98 -4.23
N GLU A 236 11.58 -11.75 -4.97
CA GLU A 236 11.10 -12.88 -5.79
C GLU A 236 10.27 -13.87 -4.95
N SER A 237 9.30 -14.55 -5.58
CA SER A 237 8.52 -15.62 -4.93
C SER A 237 9.47 -16.64 -4.32
N SER A 238 9.40 -16.81 -2.99
CA SER A 238 10.24 -17.72 -2.23
C SER A 238 9.38 -18.44 -1.20
N PRO A 239 9.79 -19.64 -0.72
CA PRO A 239 9.08 -20.38 0.32
C PRO A 239 8.82 -19.56 1.60
N ILE A 240 9.66 -18.55 1.85
CA ILE A 240 9.50 -17.61 2.97
C ILE A 240 8.29 -16.70 2.74
N GLN A 241 8.04 -16.24 1.52
CA GLN A 241 6.88 -15.40 1.22
C GLN A 241 5.57 -16.18 1.27
N ASP A 242 5.57 -17.44 0.82
CA ASP A 242 4.38 -18.30 0.94
C ASP A 242 3.99 -18.51 2.42
N ALA A 243 4.97 -18.78 3.29
CA ALA A 243 4.75 -18.89 4.73
C ALA A 243 4.25 -17.58 5.37
N VAL A 244 4.74 -16.44 4.89
CA VAL A 244 4.27 -15.11 5.33
C VAL A 244 2.80 -14.90 4.95
N ASP A 245 2.42 -15.30 3.74
CA ASP A 245 1.05 -15.17 3.26
C ASP A 245 0.08 -16.13 3.98
N GLU A 246 0.53 -17.35 4.30
CA GLU A 246 -0.22 -18.29 5.15
C GLU A 246 -0.49 -17.71 6.54
N ILE A 247 0.54 -17.18 7.21
CA ILE A 247 0.39 -16.55 8.54
C ILE A 247 -0.55 -15.34 8.47
N GLN A 248 -0.48 -14.54 7.40
CA GLN A 248 -1.42 -13.44 7.21
C GLN A 248 -2.86 -13.96 7.06
N SER A 249 -3.08 -15.02 6.29
CA SER A 249 -4.40 -15.63 6.12
C SER A 249 -4.95 -16.12 7.46
N ASP A 250 -4.14 -16.83 8.24
CA ASP A 250 -4.53 -17.32 9.57
C ASP A 250 -4.93 -16.15 10.50
N LEU A 251 -4.16 -15.05 10.49
CA LEU A 251 -4.47 -13.85 11.26
C LEU A 251 -5.77 -13.19 10.81
N GLN A 252 -6.04 -13.18 9.50
CA GLN A 252 -7.27 -12.63 8.96
C GLN A 252 -8.49 -13.45 9.40
N ASP A 253 -8.42 -14.78 9.32
CA ASP A 253 -9.48 -15.67 9.80
C ASP A 253 -9.78 -15.46 11.30
N ILE A 254 -8.73 -15.25 12.11
CA ILE A 254 -8.86 -14.93 13.53
C ILE A 254 -9.60 -13.61 13.74
N TRP A 255 -9.29 -12.59 12.93
CA TRP A 255 -9.94 -11.28 13.03
C TRP A 255 -11.39 -11.29 12.55
N ASP A 256 -11.68 -11.99 11.46
CA ASP A 256 -13.02 -12.11 10.88
C ASP A 256 -13.98 -12.88 11.79
N SER A 257 -13.46 -13.71 12.71
CA SER A 257 -14.26 -14.41 13.71
C SER A 257 -14.99 -13.48 14.71
N GLY A 258 -14.57 -12.21 14.81
CA GLY A 258 -15.11 -11.23 15.77
C GLY A 258 -14.76 -11.49 17.25
N LYS A 259 -14.12 -12.62 17.57
CA LYS A 259 -13.64 -12.97 18.92
C LYS A 259 -12.13 -13.19 18.88
N ILE A 260 -11.39 -12.08 18.90
CA ILE A 260 -9.93 -12.14 18.81
C ILE A 260 -9.35 -12.70 20.11
N GLN A 261 -8.66 -13.83 19.99
CA GLN A 261 -8.01 -14.51 21.10
C GLN A 261 -6.49 -14.29 21.07
N PRO A 262 -5.80 -14.38 22.21
CA PRO A 262 -4.35 -14.35 22.25
C PRO A 262 -3.74 -15.54 21.50
N LEU A 263 -2.57 -15.31 20.93
CA LEU A 263 -1.83 -16.29 20.15
C LEU A 263 -0.51 -16.62 20.83
N LEU A 264 -0.11 -17.88 20.77
CA LEU A 264 1.26 -18.28 21.00
C LEU A 264 2.00 -18.32 19.66
N LEU A 265 3.09 -17.56 19.58
CA LEU A 265 3.97 -17.54 18.42
C LEU A 265 5.39 -17.89 18.81
N THR A 266 6.09 -18.62 17.94
CA THR A 266 7.52 -18.88 18.04
C THR A 266 8.25 -17.93 17.09
N TYR A 267 9.09 -17.05 17.63
CA TYR A 267 9.70 -15.95 16.88
C TYR A 267 11.22 -15.94 16.96
N HIS A 268 11.86 -15.77 15.80
CA HIS A 268 13.30 -15.58 15.71
C HIS A 268 13.67 -14.09 15.78
N SER A 269 14.26 -13.66 16.89
CA SER A 269 14.74 -12.29 17.11
C SER A 269 16.13 -12.10 16.49
N ALA A 270 16.22 -11.39 15.36
CA ALA A 270 17.53 -11.11 14.73
C ALA A 270 18.45 -10.25 15.61
N HIS A 271 17.90 -9.40 16.49
CA HIS A 271 18.71 -8.56 17.38
C HIS A 271 19.41 -9.36 18.48
N GLN A 272 18.75 -10.39 19.00
CA GLN A 272 19.32 -11.26 20.05
C GLN A 272 19.87 -12.57 19.48
N ASN A 273 19.63 -12.84 18.19
CA ASN A 273 19.92 -14.09 17.51
C ASN A 273 19.41 -15.32 18.28
N GLN A 274 18.18 -15.22 18.79
CA GLN A 274 17.54 -16.22 19.66
C GLN A 274 16.07 -16.42 19.27
N ILE A 275 15.55 -17.60 19.61
CA ILE A 275 14.17 -17.99 19.40
C ILE A 275 13.40 -17.80 20.71
N TYR A 276 12.24 -17.17 20.64
CA TYR A 276 11.37 -16.93 21.79
C TYR A 276 9.96 -17.41 21.52
N GLU A 277 9.32 -17.92 22.57
CA GLU A 277 7.88 -18.11 22.61
C GLU A 277 7.22 -16.85 23.18
N CYS A 278 6.35 -16.24 22.39
CA CYS A 278 5.65 -15.01 22.74
C CYS A 278 4.14 -15.26 22.77
N VAL A 279 3.52 -14.95 23.90
CA VAL A 279 2.05 -14.90 24.00
C VAL A 279 1.62 -13.47 23.75
N VAL A 280 0.83 -13.26 22.70
CA VAL A 280 0.49 -11.92 22.23
C VAL A 280 -0.98 -11.81 21.85
N TYR A 281 -1.55 -10.63 22.00
CA TYR A 281 -2.82 -10.26 21.40
C TYR A 281 -2.58 -9.61 20.03
N PRO A 282 -3.05 -10.22 18.92
CA PRO A 282 -2.79 -9.73 17.57
C PRO A 282 -3.70 -8.54 17.25
N VAL A 283 -3.11 -7.38 16.96
CA VAL A 283 -3.86 -6.15 16.73
C VAL A 283 -4.07 -5.87 15.25
N CYS A 284 -2.97 -5.72 14.50
CA CYS A 284 -3.02 -5.35 13.08
C CYS A 284 -1.73 -5.75 12.35
N ILE A 285 -1.77 -5.85 11.02
CA ILE A 285 -0.58 -5.98 10.18
C ILE A 285 -0.20 -4.61 9.60
N TYR A 286 1.09 -4.32 9.62
CA TYR A 286 1.69 -3.14 9.01
C TYR A 286 2.74 -3.54 8.00
N PHE A 287 2.74 -2.92 6.82
CA PHE A 287 3.80 -3.13 5.84
C PHE A 287 4.84 -2.02 5.94
N MET A 288 6.12 -2.40 6.06
CA MET A 288 7.24 -1.47 6.17
C MET A 288 8.49 -2.06 5.51
N GLU A 289 9.22 -1.25 4.73
CA GLU A 289 10.54 -1.62 4.18
C GLU A 289 10.62 -3.04 3.58
N ARG A 290 9.61 -3.40 2.76
CA ARG A 290 9.48 -4.69 2.06
C ARG A 290 9.14 -5.90 2.93
N ALA A 291 8.67 -5.69 4.16
CA ALA A 291 8.21 -6.77 5.03
C ALA A 291 6.88 -6.45 5.71
N LYS A 292 6.11 -7.52 5.97
CA LYS A 292 4.89 -7.47 6.77
C LYS A 292 5.26 -7.64 8.25
N TYR A 293 4.69 -6.80 9.10
CA TYR A 293 4.88 -6.83 10.54
C TYR A 293 3.53 -7.00 11.23
N LEU A 294 3.41 -8.00 12.10
CA LEU A 294 2.33 -8.07 13.08
C LEU A 294 2.62 -7.10 14.22
N CYS A 295 1.77 -6.09 14.38
CA CYS A 295 1.70 -5.27 15.58
C CYS A 295 0.88 -6.04 16.61
N ALA A 296 1.51 -6.42 17.72
CA ALA A 296 0.84 -7.14 18.79
C ALA A 296 1.22 -6.58 20.16
N TYR A 297 0.36 -6.83 21.14
CA TYR A 297 0.59 -6.46 22.52
C TYR A 297 0.68 -7.71 23.38
N GLY A 298 1.75 -7.87 24.16
CA GLY A 298 1.97 -9.06 24.96
C GLY A 298 3.43 -9.25 25.32
N LYS A 299 3.84 -10.51 25.50
CA LYS A 299 5.20 -10.84 25.89
C LYS A 299 6.16 -10.63 24.71
N THR A 300 7.07 -9.66 24.84
CA THR A 300 8.06 -9.36 23.80
C THR A 300 9.26 -10.34 23.86
N PRO A 301 10.11 -10.40 22.82
CA PRO A 301 11.39 -11.13 22.87
C PRO A 301 12.36 -10.66 23.98
N LYS A 302 12.13 -9.50 24.60
CA LYS A 302 12.91 -9.02 25.76
C LYS A 302 12.36 -9.53 27.10
N GLY A 303 11.20 -10.18 27.10
CA GLY A 303 10.55 -10.74 28.28
C GLY A 303 9.61 -9.79 29.03
N ASP A 304 9.53 -8.51 28.64
CA ASP A 304 8.55 -7.56 29.14
C ASP A 304 7.19 -7.72 28.45
N ILE A 305 6.14 -7.16 29.05
CA ILE A 305 4.79 -7.11 28.47
C ILE A 305 4.60 -5.74 27.85
N ASN A 306 4.64 -5.66 26.53
CA ASN A 306 4.52 -4.40 25.81
C ASN A 306 4.08 -4.61 24.36
N TRP A 307 3.94 -3.51 23.63
CA TRP A 307 3.85 -3.51 22.18
C TRP A 307 5.14 -4.01 21.54
N TYR A 308 4.99 -4.82 20.49
CA TYR A 308 6.10 -5.23 19.66
C TYR A 308 5.64 -5.45 18.21
N LYS A 309 6.56 -5.22 17.27
CA LYS A 309 6.38 -5.51 15.85
C LYS A 309 7.13 -6.77 15.47
N TYR A 310 6.39 -7.84 15.20
CA TYR A 310 6.93 -9.12 14.77
C TYR A 310 6.95 -9.16 13.25
N ARG A 311 8.12 -9.30 12.63
CA ARG A 311 8.14 -9.54 11.18
C ARG A 311 7.56 -10.92 10.90
N LEU A 312 6.61 -11.00 9.97
CA LEU A 312 5.96 -12.27 9.66
C LEU A 312 6.96 -13.32 9.14
N ASP A 313 7.98 -12.88 8.38
CA ASP A 313 9.04 -13.76 7.84
C ASP A 313 9.95 -14.38 8.91
N ARG A 314 9.80 -13.98 10.17
CA ARG A 314 10.58 -14.48 11.31
C ARG A 314 9.73 -15.26 12.32
N ILE A 315 8.44 -15.42 12.06
CA ILE A 315 7.58 -16.33 12.82
C ILE A 315 7.82 -17.72 12.25
N ILE A 316 8.34 -18.62 13.08
CA ILE A 316 8.77 -19.98 12.67
C ILE A 316 7.75 -21.06 13.02
N SER A 317 6.71 -20.71 13.80
CA SER A 317 5.61 -21.62 14.10
C SER A 317 4.85 -21.95 12.82
N GLN A 318 4.67 -23.24 12.53
CA GLN A 318 3.97 -23.71 11.32
C GLN A 318 2.47 -23.33 11.30
N ARG A 319 1.88 -23.10 12.47
CA ARG A 319 0.52 -22.59 12.66
C ARG A 319 0.48 -21.72 13.90
N LEU A 320 -0.44 -20.76 13.92
CA LEU A 320 -0.70 -19.93 15.10
C LEU A 320 -1.56 -20.74 16.09
N GLU A 321 -1.05 -20.96 17.30
CA GLU A 321 -1.83 -21.58 18.37
C GLU A 321 -2.70 -20.52 19.05
N ILE A 322 -4.02 -20.70 18.96
CA ILE A 322 -5.00 -19.84 19.62
C ILE A 322 -5.16 -20.27 21.07
N LEU A 323 -5.04 -19.31 21.99
CA LEU A 323 -5.17 -19.53 23.43
C LEU A 323 -6.54 -19.09 23.93
N ASP A 324 -7.14 -19.88 24.82
CA ASP A 324 -8.30 -19.44 25.60
C ASP A 324 -7.88 -18.38 26.63
N TRP A 325 -8.73 -17.39 26.91
CA TRP A 325 -8.42 -16.32 27.87
C TRP A 325 -8.14 -16.82 29.30
N GLU A 326 -8.62 -18.02 29.65
CA GLU A 326 -8.33 -18.68 30.93
C GLU A 326 -7.00 -19.46 30.93
N ASP A 327 -6.26 -19.49 29.81
CA ASP A 327 -4.96 -20.15 29.72
C ASP A 327 -3.92 -19.44 30.62
N ASN A 328 -3.28 -20.22 31.49
CA ASN A 328 -2.27 -19.76 32.45
C ASN A 328 -1.04 -19.11 31.78
N ARG A 329 -0.76 -19.42 30.51
CA ARG A 329 0.34 -18.85 29.72
C ARG A 329 0.12 -17.39 29.36
N ILE A 330 -1.12 -16.91 29.36
CA ILE A 330 -1.42 -15.51 29.07
C ILE A 330 -0.92 -14.63 30.22
N PRO A 331 -0.14 -13.56 29.96
CA PRO A 331 0.32 -12.67 31.00
C PRO A 331 -0.84 -12.00 31.74
N GLN A 332 -0.72 -11.83 33.06
CA GLN A 332 -1.80 -11.27 33.89
C GLN A 332 -2.24 -9.88 33.40
N LEU A 333 -1.29 -9.01 33.05
CA LEU A 333 -1.59 -7.67 32.52
C LEU A 333 -2.45 -7.71 31.26
N LEU A 334 -2.26 -8.71 30.39
CA LEU A 334 -3.05 -8.88 29.18
C LEU A 334 -4.47 -9.40 29.49
N ARG A 335 -4.60 -10.32 30.46
CA ARG A 335 -5.91 -10.78 30.95
C ARG A 335 -6.68 -9.64 31.63
N ASP A 336 -6.01 -8.78 32.38
CA ASP A 336 -6.64 -7.64 33.04
C ASP A 336 -7.20 -6.65 32.00
N GLN A 337 -6.44 -6.32 30.95
CA GLN A 337 -6.93 -5.49 29.84
C GLN A 337 -8.15 -6.09 29.13
N TYR A 338 -8.20 -7.42 28.98
CA TYR A 338 -9.38 -8.09 28.45
C TYR A 338 -10.60 -7.95 29.36
N LYS A 339 -10.44 -8.21 30.67
CA LYS A 339 -11.52 -8.10 31.67
C LYS A 339 -12.05 -6.67 31.79
N GLU A 340 -11.19 -5.67 31.63
CA GLU A 340 -11.55 -4.26 31.66
C GLU A 340 -12.08 -3.72 30.31
N ASN A 341 -12.12 -4.56 29.27
CA ASN A 341 -12.48 -4.18 27.90
C ASN A 341 -11.60 -3.03 27.33
N GLN A 342 -10.32 -3.06 27.65
CA GLN A 342 -9.30 -2.08 27.24
C GLN A 342 -8.27 -2.71 26.28
N LEU A 343 -8.67 -3.75 25.54
CA LEU A 343 -7.77 -4.36 24.56
C LEU A 343 -7.38 -3.36 23.47
N PRO A 344 -6.11 -3.38 23.04
CA PRO A 344 -5.64 -2.44 22.05
C PRO A 344 -6.28 -2.70 20.69
N THR A 345 -6.79 -1.63 20.08
CA THR A 345 -7.37 -1.66 18.73
C THR A 345 -6.38 -1.11 17.70
N PRO A 346 -6.62 -1.34 16.40
CA PRO A 346 -5.85 -0.71 15.34
C PRO A 346 -5.88 0.83 15.40
N LYS A 347 -7.00 1.43 15.83
CA LYS A 347 -7.09 2.86 16.16
C LYS A 347 -5.99 3.32 17.10
N THR A 348 -5.72 2.51 18.12
CA THR A 348 -4.66 2.78 19.10
C THR A 348 -3.30 2.88 18.41
N VAL A 349 -3.03 2.00 17.45
CA VAL A 349 -1.79 2.03 16.65
C VAL A 349 -1.76 3.26 15.75
N ASN A 350 -2.84 3.53 15.01
CA ASN A 350 -2.94 4.66 14.09
C ASN A 350 -2.78 6.01 14.82
N MET A 351 -3.41 6.18 15.97
CA MET A 351 -3.25 7.36 16.82
C MET A 351 -1.80 7.54 17.28
N LYS A 352 -1.11 6.46 17.67
CA LYS A 352 0.30 6.53 18.08
C LYS A 352 1.24 6.84 16.92
N LEU A 353 0.96 6.35 15.71
CA LEU A 353 1.71 6.68 14.50
C LEU A 353 1.51 8.15 14.11
N LYS A 354 0.28 8.66 14.20
CA LYS A 354 -0.04 10.08 14.04
C LYS A 354 0.71 10.95 15.07
N ASP A 355 0.77 10.52 16.33
CA ASP A 355 1.34 11.33 17.43
C ASP A 355 2.84 11.64 17.29
N ALA A 356 3.63 10.77 16.65
CA ALA A 356 5.05 11.01 16.45
C ALA A 356 5.59 10.24 15.24
N TRP A 357 6.49 10.88 14.50
CA TRP A 357 7.14 10.33 13.33
C TRP A 357 7.99 9.11 13.69
N GLY A 358 7.78 8.00 12.99
CA GLY A 358 8.46 6.73 13.22
C GLY A 358 7.46 5.57 13.29
N CYS A 359 7.87 4.41 12.78
CA CYS A 359 7.03 3.23 12.70
C CYS A 359 7.08 2.39 13.99
N ASP A 360 8.07 2.58 14.85
CA ASP A 360 8.18 2.00 16.19
C ASP A 360 7.32 2.82 17.18
N PHE A 361 6.02 2.88 16.92
CA PHE A 361 5.06 3.75 17.60
C PHE A 361 4.97 3.57 19.13
N TYR A 362 5.51 2.48 19.66
CA TYR A 362 5.59 2.17 21.08
C TYR A 362 6.83 2.74 21.77
N LYS A 363 7.81 3.25 21.03
CA LYS A 363 8.97 3.95 21.60
C LYS A 363 8.59 5.33 22.12
N GLU A 364 9.44 5.87 22.99
CA GLU A 364 9.26 7.19 23.58
C GLU A 364 9.15 8.27 22.50
N LYS A 365 8.24 9.22 22.71
CA LYS A 365 8.08 10.40 21.86
C LYS A 365 9.05 11.48 22.33
N THR A 366 9.89 11.97 21.43
CA THR A 366 10.87 13.00 21.71
C THR A 366 10.74 14.14 20.70
N LEU A 367 11.01 15.37 21.14
CA LEU A 367 11.09 16.52 20.25
C LEU A 367 12.42 16.50 19.49
N MET A 368 12.35 16.63 18.18
CA MET A 368 13.49 16.83 17.30
C MET A 368 13.40 18.19 16.61
N ILE A 369 14.55 18.87 16.53
CA ILE A 369 14.70 20.14 15.82
C ILE A 369 15.72 19.92 14.72
N LEU A 370 15.31 20.22 13.50
CA LEU A 370 16.11 20.08 12.29
C LEU A 370 16.39 21.44 11.67
N ARG A 371 17.55 21.55 11.04
CA ARG A 371 17.92 22.66 10.17
C ARG A 371 18.23 22.14 8.78
N PHE A 372 17.75 22.84 7.77
CA PHE A 372 18.13 22.69 6.37
C PHE A 372 18.69 24.01 5.86
N GLU A 373 19.75 23.94 5.05
CA GLU A 373 20.24 25.13 4.34
C GLU A 373 19.17 25.63 3.37
N LYS A 374 19.03 26.96 3.27
CA LYS A 374 17.94 27.62 2.53
C LYS A 374 17.76 27.11 1.10
N ASN A 375 18.83 27.03 0.30
CA ASN A 375 18.71 26.61 -1.10
C ASN A 375 18.30 25.14 -1.21
N PHE A 376 18.87 24.26 -0.40
CA PHE A 376 18.45 22.86 -0.38
C PHE A 376 16.98 22.72 0.03
N HIS A 377 16.56 23.46 1.05
CA HIS A 377 15.17 23.46 1.51
C HIS A 377 14.19 23.86 0.41
N GLN A 378 14.43 24.99 -0.25
CA GLN A 378 13.54 25.52 -1.30
C GLN A 378 13.38 24.56 -2.48
N ASN A 379 14.45 23.86 -2.84
CA ASN A 379 14.44 22.99 -4.01
C ASN A 379 13.94 21.56 -3.71
N TYR A 380 14.13 21.05 -2.49
CA TYR A 380 13.97 19.61 -2.21
C TYR A 380 13.16 19.26 -0.97
N ILE A 381 12.86 20.19 -0.08
CA ILE A 381 12.12 19.90 1.16
C ILE A 381 10.78 20.65 1.18
N GLN A 382 10.74 21.86 0.62
CA GLN A 382 9.53 22.65 0.53
C GLN A 382 8.45 21.89 -0.26
N GLY A 383 7.26 21.76 0.33
CA GLY A 383 6.13 21.04 -0.28
C GLY A 383 6.12 19.53 -0.02
N ILE A 384 7.17 18.95 0.58
CA ILE A 384 7.16 17.54 0.97
C ILE A 384 6.42 17.36 2.30
N ASN A 385 5.44 16.47 2.32
CA ASN A 385 4.75 16.07 3.54
C ASN A 385 5.49 14.92 4.24
N ILE A 386 6.41 15.26 5.15
CA ILE A 386 7.22 14.26 5.88
C ILE A 386 6.41 13.60 6.99
N HIS A 387 5.74 14.41 7.81
CA HIS A 387 4.89 13.93 8.91
C HIS A 387 4.00 15.07 9.42
N GLN A 388 2.83 14.78 9.98
CA GLN A 388 1.90 15.82 10.46
C GLN A 388 2.44 16.68 11.62
N THR A 389 3.37 16.15 12.41
CA THR A 389 4.06 16.91 13.48
C THR A 389 5.27 17.68 12.97
N PHE A 390 5.69 17.46 11.71
CA PHE A 390 6.81 18.14 11.06
C PHE A 390 6.38 19.53 10.63
N ARG A 391 6.74 20.54 11.42
CA ARG A 391 6.26 21.92 11.25
C ARG A 391 7.40 22.89 11.16
N ALA A 392 7.33 23.79 10.18
CA ALA A 392 8.28 24.88 10.05
C ALA A 392 8.19 25.80 11.27
N ILE A 393 9.35 26.20 11.77
CA ILE A 393 9.49 27.15 12.87
C ILE A 393 10.51 28.20 12.46
N ASN A 394 10.43 29.39 13.06
CA ASN A 394 11.47 30.40 12.88
C ASN A 394 12.66 30.14 13.81
N TYR A 395 13.76 30.83 13.52
CA TYR A 395 15.00 30.76 14.29
C TYR A 395 14.79 30.98 15.80
N GLU A 396 14.05 32.03 16.18
CA GLU A 396 13.79 32.35 17.59
C GLU A 396 13.01 31.25 18.30
N LYS A 397 12.02 30.66 17.63
CA LYS A 397 11.25 29.54 18.17
C LYS A 397 12.14 28.31 18.35
N ALA A 398 13.06 28.03 17.42
CA ALA A 398 14.04 26.96 17.58
C ALA A 398 14.91 27.19 18.82
N LYS A 399 15.41 28.42 19.02
CA LYS A 399 16.18 28.82 20.20
C LYS A 399 15.41 28.66 21.50
N THR A 400 14.13 29.06 21.53
CA THR A 400 13.24 28.86 22.69
C THR A 400 13.02 27.38 22.98
N LEU A 401 12.74 26.57 21.95
CA LEU A 401 12.48 25.13 22.12
C LEU A 401 13.71 24.39 22.64
N ILE A 402 14.91 24.72 22.16
CA ILE A 402 16.17 24.17 22.70
C ILE A 402 16.27 24.49 24.19
N ARG A 403 16.08 25.76 24.58
CA ARG A 403 16.16 26.18 26.00
C ARG A 403 15.14 25.49 26.91
N GLN A 404 13.97 25.15 26.39
CA GLN A 404 12.90 24.51 27.16
C GLN A 404 13.07 23.00 27.31
N ASN A 405 13.71 22.34 26.33
CA ASN A 405 13.75 20.88 26.23
C ASN A 405 15.15 20.31 26.46
N THR A 406 16.11 21.12 26.91
CA THR A 406 17.43 20.64 27.32
C THR A 406 17.85 21.17 28.68
N PRO A 407 18.67 20.43 29.46
CA PRO A 407 19.28 20.96 30.67
C PRO A 407 20.23 22.13 30.38
N ASN A 408 20.41 23.00 31.36
CA ASN A 408 21.30 24.17 31.25
C ASN A 408 22.75 23.80 30.88
N SER A 409 23.23 22.61 31.25
CA SER A 409 24.55 22.11 30.85
C SER A 409 24.70 21.94 29.34
N LEU A 410 23.63 21.51 28.63
CA LEU A 410 23.66 21.35 27.18
C LEU A 410 23.49 22.67 26.41
N HIS A 411 22.95 23.72 27.06
CA HIS A 411 22.82 25.04 26.43
C HIS A 411 24.15 25.60 25.95
N GLN A 412 25.21 25.37 26.73
CA GLN A 412 26.57 25.83 26.39
C GLN A 412 27.15 25.15 25.14
N HIS A 413 26.58 24.00 24.73
CA HIS A 413 27.00 23.28 23.54
C HIS A 413 26.10 23.58 22.34
N ILE A 414 24.77 23.53 22.51
CA ILE A 414 23.81 23.62 21.40
C ILE A 414 23.59 25.06 20.94
N LEU A 415 23.48 26.02 21.86
CA LEU A 415 23.16 27.40 21.49
C LEU A 415 24.25 28.06 20.64
N PRO A 416 25.57 27.90 20.92
CA PRO A 416 26.61 28.43 20.04
C PRO A 416 26.57 27.83 18.63
N ILE A 417 26.18 26.55 18.51
CA ILE A 417 25.98 25.93 17.19
C ILE A 417 24.87 26.66 16.45
N LEU A 418 23.70 26.82 17.07
CA LEU A 418 22.57 27.53 16.45
C LEU A 418 22.95 28.98 16.08
N ASP A 419 23.63 29.69 16.99
CA ASP A 419 24.07 31.08 16.80
C ASP A 419 25.10 31.22 15.66
N SER A 420 25.79 30.15 15.29
CA SER A 420 26.68 30.11 14.11
C SER A 420 25.95 29.80 12.79
N ARG A 421 24.64 29.58 12.81
CA ARG A 421 23.82 29.29 11.61
C ARG A 421 23.02 30.51 11.18
N SER A 422 22.63 30.53 9.91
CA SER A 422 21.84 31.63 9.36
C SER A 422 20.41 31.58 9.92
N ASN A 423 19.93 32.69 10.45
CA ASN A 423 18.52 32.83 10.83
C ASN A 423 17.53 32.76 9.64
N HIS A 424 18.04 32.79 8.41
CA HIS A 424 17.26 32.60 7.18
C HIS A 424 17.24 31.14 6.67
N ASP A 425 17.94 30.23 7.34
CA ASP A 425 17.82 28.80 7.07
C ASP A 425 16.43 28.29 7.46
N ALA A 426 16.07 27.12 6.94
CA ALA A 426 14.79 26.51 7.26
C ALA A 426 14.93 25.64 8.52
N TYR A 427 14.14 25.97 9.53
CA TYR A 427 14.09 25.23 10.79
C TYR A 427 12.75 24.51 10.91
N TYR A 428 12.81 23.29 11.43
CA TYR A 428 11.63 22.45 11.63
C TYR A 428 11.63 21.86 13.03
N GLN A 429 10.46 21.80 13.64
CA GLN A 429 10.19 20.90 14.76
C GLN A 429 9.48 19.66 14.26
N VAL A 430 9.74 18.52 14.90
CA VAL A 430 8.98 17.29 14.70
C VAL A 430 9.00 16.47 15.99
N TYR A 431 7.88 15.85 16.34
CA TYR A 431 7.90 14.79 17.35
C TYR A 431 8.22 13.49 16.65
N TYR A 432 9.22 12.77 17.14
CA TYR A 432 9.64 11.49 16.58
C TYR A 432 9.75 10.42 17.66
N ARG A 433 9.75 9.15 17.24
CA ARG A 433 9.98 8.00 18.09
C ARG A 433 11.48 7.83 18.30
N ASN A 434 11.96 7.97 19.53
CA ASN A 434 13.38 7.93 19.82
C ASN A 434 14.00 6.62 19.33
N THR A 435 15.18 6.66 18.70
CA THR A 435 15.88 5.49 18.10
C THR A 435 15.10 4.72 17.04
N ASP A 436 14.04 5.30 16.46
CA ASP A 436 13.29 4.67 15.38
C ASP A 436 14.15 4.53 14.12
N TYR A 437 14.26 3.31 13.61
CA TYR A 437 15.15 3.03 12.49
C TYR A 437 14.81 3.84 11.23
N TYR A 438 13.51 4.02 10.93
CA TYR A 438 13.07 4.71 9.73
C TYR A 438 13.45 6.18 9.74
N VAL A 439 13.19 6.86 10.87
CA VAL A 439 13.53 8.28 11.06
C VAL A 439 15.03 8.47 10.90
N ILE A 440 15.82 7.62 11.56
CA ILE A 440 17.28 7.71 11.53
C ILE A 440 17.83 7.43 10.13
N ARG A 441 17.30 6.42 9.44
CA ARG A 441 17.68 6.10 8.05
C ARG A 441 17.38 7.26 7.10
N TRP A 442 16.23 7.90 7.23
CA TRP A 442 15.88 9.09 6.43
C TRP A 442 16.87 10.24 6.65
N LEU A 443 17.22 10.51 7.92
CA LEU A 443 18.22 11.53 8.25
C LEU A 443 19.61 11.20 7.68
N ARG A 444 20.03 9.93 7.77
CA ARG A 444 21.30 9.45 7.17
C ARG A 444 21.33 9.64 5.65
N ALA A 445 20.22 9.38 4.97
CA ALA A 445 20.13 9.52 3.51
C ALA A 445 20.33 10.96 3.02
N LEU A 446 19.93 11.95 3.83
CA LEU A 446 20.15 13.37 3.53
C LEU A 446 21.57 13.83 3.84
N GLY A 447 22.30 13.08 4.68
CA GLY A 447 23.70 13.36 5.03
C GLY A 447 23.89 14.81 5.50
N SER A 448 24.83 15.52 4.89
CA SER A 448 25.16 16.91 5.25
C SER A 448 24.08 17.95 4.91
N LYS A 449 22.99 17.55 4.23
CA LYS A 449 21.90 18.45 3.84
C LYS A 449 20.87 18.68 4.95
N VAL A 450 20.91 17.87 6.00
CA VAL A 450 20.11 18.04 7.22
C VAL A 450 21.02 18.10 8.43
N GLU A 451 20.71 18.99 9.36
CA GLU A 451 21.41 19.10 10.63
C GLU A 451 20.43 18.90 11.78
N VAL A 452 20.66 17.88 12.61
CA VAL A 452 19.94 17.68 13.87
C VAL A 452 20.49 18.64 14.92
N LEU A 453 19.65 19.54 15.43
CA LEU A 453 19.99 20.44 16.53
C LEU A 453 19.58 19.87 17.90
N LEU A 454 18.47 19.13 17.93
CA LEU A 454 17.92 18.44 19.11
C LEU A 454 17.29 17.11 18.65
N PRO A 455 17.37 16.00 19.41
CA PRO A 455 18.11 15.84 20.68
C PRO A 455 19.63 15.84 20.49
N TRP A 456 20.35 16.14 21.57
CA TRP A 456 21.82 16.27 21.53
C TRP A 456 22.50 14.94 21.25
N GLU A 457 21.98 13.86 21.84
CA GLU A 457 22.48 12.51 21.74
C GLU A 457 22.45 12.05 20.27
N LEU A 458 21.31 12.25 19.59
CA LEU A 458 21.17 11.93 18.17
C LEU A 458 22.12 12.76 17.30
N ARG A 459 22.28 14.05 17.61
CA ARG A 459 23.26 14.90 16.91
C ARG A 459 24.68 14.34 17.03
N GLN A 460 25.09 13.92 18.23
CA GLN A 460 26.42 13.35 18.46
C GLN A 460 26.60 12.02 17.75
N GLU A 461 25.57 11.16 17.74
CA GLU A 461 25.57 9.91 17.00
C GLU A 461 25.79 10.15 15.50
N MET A 462 25.02 11.05 14.89
CA MET A 462 25.18 11.41 13.47
C MET A 462 26.55 12.02 13.17
N LEU A 463 27.09 12.85 14.06
CA LEU A 463 28.43 13.42 13.91
C LEU A 463 29.51 12.33 13.90
N LEU A 464 29.43 11.39 14.84
CA LEU A 464 30.36 10.27 14.93
C LEU A 464 30.28 9.37 13.69
N GLU A 465 29.08 9.10 13.19
CA GLU A 465 28.89 8.33 11.94
C GLU A 465 29.51 9.02 10.73
N LEU A 466 29.31 10.33 10.59
CA LEU A 466 29.92 11.11 9.50
C LEU A 466 31.44 11.12 9.60
N GLN A 467 32.00 11.24 10.81
CA GLN A 467 33.44 11.16 11.04
C GLN A 467 34.02 9.78 10.69
N ASN A 468 33.35 8.71 11.13
CA ASN A 468 33.74 7.35 10.81
C ASN A 468 33.68 7.10 9.30
N THR A 469 32.62 7.57 8.64
CA THR A 469 32.47 7.47 7.18
C THR A 469 33.58 8.22 6.47
N TRP A 470 33.87 9.46 6.87
CA TRP A 470 34.97 10.24 6.32
C TRP A 470 36.32 9.54 6.46
N ASN A 471 36.59 8.94 7.62
CA ASN A 471 37.83 8.20 7.88
C ASN A 471 38.00 6.95 6.99
N LEU A 472 36.92 6.39 6.44
CA LEU A 472 37.00 5.26 5.49
C LEU A 472 37.45 5.70 4.08
N TYR A 473 37.24 6.98 3.72
CA TYR A 473 37.60 7.53 2.41
C TYR A 473 38.87 8.38 2.42
N LYS A 474 39.45 8.60 3.60
CA LYS A 474 40.74 9.26 3.79
C LYS A 474 41.87 8.25 3.66
#